data_AF-A0A7C7WKE1-F1
#
_entry.id   AF-A0A7C7WKE1-F1
#
_cell.length_a   1.000
_cell.length_b   1.000
_cell.length_c   1.000
_cell.angle_alpha   90.00
_cell.angle_beta   90.00
_cell.angle_gamma   90.00
#
_symmetry.space_group_name_H-M   'P 1'
#
loop_
_entity.id
_entity.type
_entity.pdbx_description
1 polymer ?
#
loop_
_entity_poly.entity_id
_entity_poly.type
_entity_poly.pdbx_seq_one_letter_code
_entity_poly.pdbx_strand_id
1 'polypeptide(L)'
;MATGDLLTALTIWLALGLYASSQVARPSRASRWLSVAGLTLFVAHVVLAFQVHYGWSHATALRETAAQTKALTGVGTGSGLYVNYLFGMAWLAEVCWWTRAETSYLHRPGWVDLTMRAFFLFMIVNGAVVFVDEPQRWLGLALVAVLVYAWRPGAGASRL
;
A
#
# COMPACT_ATOMS: atom_id res chain seq x y z
N MET A 1 18.76 -4.45 -15.16
CA MET A 1 18.26 -4.36 -13.76
C MET A 1 19.05 -5.34 -12.93
N ALA A 2 19.57 -4.91 -11.78
CA ALA A 2 20.18 -5.85 -10.84
C ALA A 2 19.08 -6.74 -10.24
N THR A 3 19.41 -7.97 -9.85
CA THR A 3 18.45 -8.91 -9.23
C THR A 3 17.75 -8.28 -8.01
N GLY A 4 18.46 -7.46 -7.23
CA GLY A 4 17.91 -6.74 -6.08
C GLY A 4 16.81 -5.73 -6.43
N ASP A 5 16.98 -5.00 -7.55
CA ASP A 5 15.97 -4.03 -8.02
C ASP A 5 14.68 -4.75 -8.41
N LEU A 6 14.82 -5.87 -9.13
CA LEU A 6 13.69 -6.68 -9.57
C LEU A 6 12.93 -7.27 -8.36
N LEU A 7 13.63 -7.81 -7.37
CA LEU A 7 13.00 -8.34 -6.16
C LEU A 7 12.28 -7.25 -5.36
N THR A 8 12.87 -6.06 -5.26
CA THR A 8 12.26 -4.92 -4.57
C THR A 8 11.00 -4.45 -5.30
N ALA A 9 11.01 -4.42 -6.64
CA ALA A 9 9.83 -4.10 -7.44
C ALA A 9 8.74 -5.19 -7.35
N LEU A 10 9.12 -6.47 -7.46
CA LEU A 10 8.17 -7.58 -7.39
C LEU A 10 7.45 -7.63 -6.05
N THR A 11 8.17 -7.42 -4.95
CA THR A 11 7.58 -7.46 -3.60
C THR A 11 6.52 -6.38 -3.40
N ILE A 12 6.74 -5.15 -3.85
CA ILE A 12 5.72 -4.10 -3.74
C ILE A 12 4.52 -4.36 -4.66
N TRP A 13 4.73 -4.77 -5.90
CA TRP A 13 3.62 -5.05 -6.82
C TRP A 13 2.76 -6.23 -6.36
N LEU A 14 3.38 -7.29 -5.86
CA LEU A 14 2.66 -8.42 -5.26
C LEU A 14 1.93 -8.00 -3.98
N ALA A 15 2.56 -7.19 -3.12
CA ALA A 15 1.90 -6.67 -1.92
C ALA A 15 0.62 -5.89 -2.27
N LEU A 16 0.70 -4.96 -3.22
CA LEU A 16 -0.45 -4.17 -3.67
C LEU A 16 -1.52 -5.04 -4.35
N GLY A 17 -1.12 -6.03 -5.16
CA GLY A 17 -2.04 -6.97 -5.79
C GLY A 17 -2.81 -7.83 -4.78
N LEU A 18 -2.13 -8.30 -3.73
CA LEU A 18 -2.77 -9.05 -2.63
C LEU A 18 -3.70 -8.16 -1.80
N TYR A 19 -3.31 -6.91 -1.55
CA TYR A 19 -4.19 -5.93 -0.92
C TYR A 19 -5.46 -5.71 -1.75
N ALA A 20 -5.32 -5.40 -3.05
CA ALA A 20 -6.46 -5.20 -3.93
C ALA A 20 -7.38 -6.44 -3.99
N SER A 21 -6.79 -7.64 -4.06
CA SER A 21 -7.52 -8.90 -4.04
C SER A 21 -8.31 -9.10 -2.73
N SER A 22 -7.72 -8.72 -1.59
CA SER A 22 -8.40 -8.73 -0.28
C SER A 22 -9.62 -7.81 -0.25
N GLN A 23 -9.51 -6.62 -0.87
CA GLN A 23 -10.58 -5.62 -0.90
C GLN A 23 -11.72 -5.98 -1.87
N VAL A 24 -11.40 -6.68 -2.96
CA VAL A 24 -12.38 -7.17 -3.96
C VAL A 24 -13.13 -8.39 -3.44
N ALA A 25 -12.44 -9.29 -2.74
CA ALA A 25 -13.05 -10.47 -2.17
C ALA A 25 -14.09 -10.12 -1.09
N ARG A 26 -15.14 -10.95 -0.94
CA ARG A 26 -16.04 -10.82 0.20
C ARG A 26 -15.27 -11.03 1.50
N PRO A 27 -15.62 -10.31 2.58
CA PRO A 27 -14.97 -10.50 3.87
C PRO A 27 -15.05 -11.98 4.27
N SER A 28 -13.88 -12.60 4.38
CA SER A 28 -13.72 -14.03 4.61
C SER A 28 -12.35 -14.29 5.23
N ARG A 29 -12.16 -15.50 5.72
CA ARG A 29 -10.84 -15.94 6.19
C ARG A 29 -9.78 -15.83 5.08
N ALA A 30 -10.15 -16.11 3.82
CA ALA A 30 -9.27 -16.00 2.68
C ALA A 30 -8.87 -14.54 2.40
N SER A 31 -9.82 -13.60 2.35
CA SER A 31 -9.52 -12.18 2.12
C SER A 31 -8.62 -11.62 3.23
N ARG A 32 -8.83 -12.04 4.48
CA ARG A 32 -7.97 -11.66 5.59
C ARG A 32 -6.53 -12.16 5.39
N TRP A 33 -6.35 -13.43 5.02
CA TRP A 33 -5.02 -13.97 4.74
C TRP A 33 -4.33 -13.32 3.54
N LEU A 34 -5.10 -12.92 2.50
CA LEU A 34 -4.55 -12.13 1.39
C LEU A 34 -4.00 -10.78 1.90
N SER A 35 -4.72 -10.09 2.79
CA SER A 35 -4.22 -8.85 3.40
C SER A 35 -2.98 -9.08 4.27
N VAL A 36 -2.95 -10.15 5.06
CA VAL A 36 -1.78 -10.52 5.87
C VAL A 36 -0.57 -10.80 4.98
N ALA A 37 -0.74 -11.60 3.92
CA ALA A 37 0.33 -11.91 2.97
C ALA A 37 0.82 -10.65 2.24
N GLY A 38 -0.09 -9.75 1.86
CA GLY A 38 0.24 -8.44 1.29
C GLY A 38 1.07 -7.59 2.24
N LEU A 39 0.69 -7.51 3.51
CA LEU A 39 1.46 -6.80 4.54
C LEU A 39 2.85 -7.40 4.73
N THR A 40 2.97 -8.73 4.76
CA THR A 40 4.28 -9.40 4.88
C THR A 40 5.19 -9.06 3.70
N LEU A 41 4.66 -9.05 2.47
CA LEU A 41 5.42 -8.64 1.28
C LEU A 41 5.79 -7.15 1.31
N PHE A 42 4.92 -6.29 1.85
CA PHE A 42 5.25 -4.88 2.05
C PHE A 42 6.40 -4.70 3.04
N VAL A 43 6.41 -5.44 4.16
CA VAL A 43 7.54 -5.41 5.11
C VAL A 43 8.81 -5.94 4.45
N ALA A 44 8.72 -7.03 3.69
CA ALA A 44 9.84 -7.56 2.92
C ALA A 44 10.37 -6.54 1.90
N HIS A 45 9.49 -5.80 1.23
CA HIS A 45 9.84 -4.72 0.33
C HIS A 45 10.64 -3.62 1.06
N VAL A 46 10.20 -3.18 2.24
CA VAL A 46 10.93 -2.18 3.04
C VAL A 46 12.31 -2.69 3.42
N VAL A 47 12.43 -3.94 3.88
CA VAL A 47 13.72 -4.55 4.23
C VAL A 47 14.64 -4.64 3.03
N LEU A 48 14.12 -5.09 1.88
CA LEU A 48 14.88 -5.15 0.62
C LEU A 48 15.32 -3.77 0.16
N ALA A 49 14.47 -2.74 0.27
CA ALA A 49 14.83 -1.38 -0.07
C ALA A 49 15.99 -0.86 0.79
N PHE A 50 15.97 -1.15 2.10
CA PHE A 50 17.07 -0.81 3.01
C PHE A 50 18.36 -1.57 2.69
N GLN A 51 18.26 -2.84 2.31
CA GLN A 51 19.40 -3.67 1.93
C GLN A 51 20.02 -3.26 0.59
N VAL A 52 19.19 -3.02 -0.42
CA VAL A 52 19.61 -2.84 -1.83
C VAL A 52 19.91 -1.38 -2.15
N HIS A 53 19.09 -0.44 -1.67
CA HIS A 53 19.17 0.97 -2.07
C HIS A 53 19.78 1.86 -0.99
N TYR A 54 19.45 1.64 0.29
CA TYR A 54 19.83 2.59 1.35
C TYR A 54 21.05 2.19 2.18
N GLY A 55 21.59 0.98 1.97
CA GLY A 55 22.75 0.47 2.73
C GLY A 55 22.51 0.49 4.24
N TRP A 56 21.28 0.20 4.67
CA TRP A 56 20.82 0.29 6.07
C TRP A 56 20.93 1.67 6.73
N SER A 57 21.18 2.73 5.97
CA SER A 57 21.25 4.09 6.47
C SER A 57 19.92 4.81 6.31
N HIS A 58 19.26 5.09 7.43
CA HIS A 58 18.03 5.90 7.44
C HIS A 58 18.28 7.33 6.90
N ALA A 59 19.48 7.89 7.12
CA ALA A 59 19.85 9.18 6.57
C ALA A 59 19.94 9.15 5.03
N THR A 60 20.43 8.04 4.46
CA THR A 60 20.43 7.82 3.01
C THR A 60 19.00 7.70 2.49
N ALA A 61 18.15 6.90 3.14
CA ALA A 61 16.74 6.76 2.76
C ALA A 61 16.00 8.11 2.74
N LEU A 62 16.19 8.95 3.76
CA LEU A 62 15.61 10.29 3.82
C LEU A 62 16.11 11.19 2.69
N ARG A 63 17.42 11.20 2.43
CA ARG A 63 18.04 12.04 1.40
C ARG A 63 17.56 11.64 0.01
N GLU A 64 17.51 10.35 -0.29
CA GLU A 64 17.04 9.85 -1.58
C GLU A 64 15.54 10.10 -1.78
N THR A 65 14.73 9.87 -0.75
CA THR A 65 13.30 10.20 -0.80
C THR A 65 13.08 11.70 -1.00
N ALA A 66 13.85 12.55 -0.33
CA ALA A 66 13.79 13.99 -0.52
C ALA A 66 14.20 14.42 -1.94
N ALA A 67 15.22 13.77 -2.51
CA ALA A 67 15.65 14.03 -3.88
C ALA A 67 14.58 13.62 -4.91
N GLN A 68 13.98 12.44 -4.76
CA GLN A 68 12.88 11.97 -5.61
C GLN A 68 11.65 12.89 -5.50
N THR A 69 11.29 13.27 -4.28
CA THR A 69 10.17 14.19 -4.04
C THR A 69 10.45 15.56 -4.66
N LYS A 70 11.68 16.07 -4.55
CA LYS A 70 12.09 17.33 -5.19
C LYS A 70 11.98 17.26 -6.71
N ALA A 71 12.41 16.15 -7.31
CA ALA A 71 12.37 15.98 -8.75
C ALA A 71 10.94 16.01 -9.31
N LEU A 72 9.96 15.49 -8.56
CA LEU A 72 8.58 15.38 -9.00
C LEU A 72 7.69 16.55 -8.58
N THR A 73 7.92 17.12 -7.39
CA THR A 73 7.04 18.15 -6.79
C THR A 73 7.70 19.53 -6.69
N GLY A 74 9.01 19.63 -6.96
CA GLY A 74 9.82 20.83 -6.71
C GLY A 74 10.21 21.03 -5.25
N VAL A 75 9.63 20.27 -4.31
CA VAL A 75 9.86 20.41 -2.86
C VAL A 75 10.69 19.24 -2.34
N GLY A 76 11.86 19.54 -1.76
CA GLY A 76 12.81 18.53 -1.27
C GLY A 76 12.50 18.03 0.14
N THR A 77 11.38 17.36 0.33
CA THR A 77 10.99 16.80 1.63
C THR A 77 11.14 15.29 1.67
N GLY A 78 11.86 14.76 2.66
CA GLY A 78 11.91 13.32 2.95
C GLY A 78 10.66 12.79 3.67
N SER A 79 9.61 13.62 3.80
CA SER A 79 8.35 13.28 4.49
C SER A 79 7.69 12.03 3.91
N GLY A 80 7.81 11.78 2.60
CA GLY A 80 7.27 10.60 1.94
C GLY A 80 7.71 9.28 2.58
N LEU A 81 8.92 9.22 3.15
CA LEU A 81 9.41 8.04 3.85
C LEU A 81 8.61 7.78 5.13
N TYR A 82 8.32 8.82 5.90
CA TYR A 82 7.49 8.73 7.09
C TYR A 82 6.03 8.41 6.76
N VAL A 83 5.48 8.94 5.66
CA VAL A 83 4.14 8.57 5.21
C VAL A 83 4.08 7.09 4.79
N ASN A 84 5.14 6.54 4.18
CA ASN A 84 5.26 5.10 3.91
C ASN A 84 5.29 4.26 5.18
N TYR A 85 5.98 4.72 6.24
CA TYR A 85 5.93 4.04 7.54
C TYR A 85 4.53 4.08 8.16
N LEU A 86 3.87 5.24 8.09
CA LEU A 86 2.48 5.38 8.53
C LEU A 86 1.54 4.45 7.75
N PHE A 87 1.74 4.30 6.44
CA PHE A 87 0.99 3.36 5.60
C PHE A 87 1.16 1.91 6.08
N GLY A 88 2.39 1.48 6.33
CA GLY A 88 2.66 0.15 6.89
C GLY A 88 2.01 -0.07 8.25
N MET A 89 2.09 0.94 9.14
CA MET A 89 1.45 0.89 10.46
C MET A 89 -0.07 0.84 10.38
N ALA A 90 -0.69 1.64 9.50
CA ALA A 90 -2.14 1.63 9.29
C ALA A 90 -2.61 0.27 8.75
N TRP A 91 -1.85 -0.33 7.82
CA TRP A 91 -2.17 -1.67 7.31
C TRP A 91 -1.99 -2.75 8.37
N LEU A 92 -0.95 -2.68 9.18
CA LEU A 92 -0.80 -3.57 10.33
C LEU A 92 -1.97 -3.41 11.33
N ALA A 93 -2.42 -2.18 11.59
CA ALA A 93 -3.56 -1.91 12.45
C ALA A 93 -4.86 -2.50 11.89
N GLU A 94 -5.12 -2.37 10.59
CA GLU A 94 -6.27 -2.99 9.91
C GLU A 94 -6.25 -4.52 10.04
N VAL A 95 -5.10 -5.15 9.79
CA VAL A 95 -4.92 -6.60 9.93
C VAL A 95 -5.09 -7.04 11.39
N CYS A 96 -4.51 -6.30 12.34
CA CYS A 96 -4.63 -6.59 13.76
C CYS A 96 -6.07 -6.42 14.27
N TRP A 97 -6.80 -5.41 13.79
CA TRP A 97 -8.20 -5.20 14.12
C TRP A 97 -9.06 -6.32 13.55
N TRP A 98 -8.91 -6.66 12.27
CA TRP A 98 -9.67 -7.74 11.63
C TRP A 98 -9.40 -9.10 12.29
N THR A 99 -8.17 -9.38 12.72
CA THR A 99 -7.83 -10.66 13.36
C THR A 99 -8.29 -10.76 14.82
N ARG A 100 -8.28 -9.66 15.59
CA ARG A 100 -8.64 -9.68 17.01
C ARG A 100 -10.12 -9.42 17.29
N ALA A 101 -10.77 -8.64 16.44
CA ALA A 101 -12.16 -8.22 16.64
C ALA A 101 -12.90 -8.15 15.30
N GLU A 102 -13.05 -9.31 14.65
CA GLU A 102 -13.66 -9.45 13.33
C GLU A 102 -15.06 -8.80 13.26
N THR A 103 -15.93 -9.04 14.24
CA THR A 103 -17.26 -8.42 14.27
C THR A 103 -17.18 -6.89 14.34
N SER A 104 -16.27 -6.32 15.14
CA SER A 104 -16.07 -4.88 15.24
C SER A 104 -15.51 -4.28 13.95
N TYR A 105 -14.57 -4.97 13.31
CA TYR A 105 -13.98 -4.55 12.03
C TYR A 105 -15.03 -4.49 10.91
N LEU A 106 -15.91 -5.49 10.83
CA LEU A 106 -16.97 -5.55 9.81
C LEU A 106 -18.08 -4.52 10.05
N HIS A 107 -18.35 -4.14 11.31
CA HIS A 107 -19.35 -3.13 11.68
C HIS A 107 -18.74 -1.74 11.92
N ARG A 108 -17.57 -1.47 11.36
CA ARG A 108 -16.88 -0.19 11.57
C ARG A 108 -17.69 1.00 11.04
N PRO A 109 -17.59 2.19 11.67
CA PRO A 109 -18.25 3.39 11.17
C PRO A 109 -17.81 3.74 9.75
N GLY A 110 -18.75 4.17 8.91
CA GLY A 110 -18.47 4.49 7.51
C GLY A 110 -17.41 5.58 7.30
N TRP A 111 -17.27 6.52 8.24
CA TRP A 111 -16.22 7.55 8.18
C TRP A 111 -14.81 6.97 8.40
N VAL A 112 -14.66 5.95 9.26
CA VAL A 112 -13.37 5.25 9.47
C VAL A 112 -13.00 4.49 8.22
N ASP A 113 -13.96 3.74 7.66
CA ASP A 113 -13.79 3.01 6.40
C ASP A 113 -13.39 3.95 5.25
N LEU A 114 -14.08 5.08 5.11
CA LEU A 114 -13.77 6.10 4.10
C LEU A 114 -12.37 6.70 4.30
N THR A 115 -12.02 7.05 5.54
CA THR A 115 -10.71 7.65 5.87
C THR A 115 -9.58 6.69 5.52
N MET A 116 -9.70 5.41 5.92
CA MET A 116 -8.68 4.40 5.61
C MET A 116 -8.58 4.13 4.12
N ARG A 117 -9.71 3.99 3.41
CA ARG A 117 -9.71 3.82 1.95
C ARG A 117 -9.09 5.00 1.22
N ALA A 118 -9.44 6.22 1.61
CA ALA A 118 -8.87 7.44 1.03
C ALA A 118 -7.35 7.51 1.28
N PHE A 119 -6.90 7.20 2.50
CA PHE A 119 -5.48 7.17 2.83
C PHE A 119 -4.70 6.12 2.02
N PHE A 120 -5.23 4.89 1.93
CA PHE A 120 -4.59 3.83 1.14
C PHE A 120 -4.58 4.16 -0.35
N LEU A 121 -5.68 4.68 -0.88
CA LEU A 121 -5.76 5.09 -2.28
C LEU A 121 -4.76 6.20 -2.58
N PHE A 122 -4.67 7.20 -1.71
CA PHE A 122 -3.69 8.27 -1.83
C PHE A 122 -2.27 7.70 -1.90
N MET A 123 -1.92 6.77 -1.00
CA MET A 123 -0.59 6.14 -0.99
C MET A 123 -0.33 5.32 -2.25
N ILE A 124 -1.30 4.53 -2.71
CA ILE A 124 -1.18 3.70 -3.91
C ILE A 124 -1.06 4.58 -5.16
N VAL A 125 -1.86 5.64 -5.29
CA VAL A 125 -1.77 6.57 -6.41
C VAL A 125 -0.39 7.24 -6.45
N ASN A 126 0.09 7.75 -5.31
CA ASN A 126 1.42 8.34 -5.27
C ASN A 126 2.48 7.30 -5.65
N GLY A 127 2.55 6.18 -4.93
CA GLY A 127 3.61 5.17 -5.11
C GLY A 127 3.59 4.44 -6.45
N ALA A 128 2.41 4.07 -6.95
CA ALA A 128 2.25 3.19 -8.12
C ALA A 128 1.87 3.94 -9.40
N VAL A 129 1.58 5.24 -9.35
CA VAL A 129 1.25 6.05 -10.54
C VAL A 129 2.19 7.24 -10.69
N VAL A 130 2.39 8.02 -9.63
CA VAL A 130 3.17 9.27 -9.69
C VAL A 130 4.67 9.01 -9.68
N PHE A 131 5.15 8.17 -8.76
CA PHE A 131 6.59 7.94 -8.54
C PHE A 131 7.20 6.88 -9.47
N VAL A 132 6.42 6.29 -10.39
CA VAL A 132 6.87 5.19 -11.26
C VAL A 132 6.93 5.60 -12.75
N ASP A 133 7.80 4.92 -13.50
CA ASP A 133 7.97 5.06 -14.95
C ASP A 133 6.73 4.64 -15.75
N GLU A 134 6.61 5.17 -16.98
CA GLU A 134 5.42 5.08 -17.84
C GLU A 134 4.82 3.68 -18.04
N PRO A 135 5.59 2.60 -18.31
CA PRO A 135 5.00 1.28 -18.51
C PRO A 135 4.32 0.73 -17.25
N GLN A 136 4.92 0.97 -16.09
CA GLN A 136 4.40 0.50 -14.80
C GLN A 136 3.25 1.38 -14.28
N ARG A 137 3.20 2.65 -14.70
CA ARG A 137 2.10 3.57 -14.38
C ARG A 137 0.74 3.02 -14.82
N TRP A 138 0.66 2.35 -15.95
CA TRP A 138 -0.57 1.69 -16.42
C TRP A 138 -1.04 0.58 -15.48
N LEU A 139 -0.11 -0.20 -14.92
CA LEU A 139 -0.43 -1.22 -13.93
C LEU A 139 -0.97 -0.58 -12.64
N GLY A 140 -0.37 0.53 -12.21
CA GLY A 140 -0.87 1.31 -11.07
C GLY A 140 -2.27 1.87 -11.30
N LEU A 141 -2.53 2.43 -12.48
CA LEU A 141 -3.86 2.92 -12.86
C LEU A 141 -4.90 1.80 -12.88
N ALA A 142 -4.55 0.62 -13.39
CA ALA A 142 -5.44 -0.55 -13.36
C ALA A 142 -5.77 -0.96 -11.92
N LEU A 143 -4.76 -0.98 -11.02
CA LEU A 143 -4.95 -1.32 -9.61
C LEU A 143 -5.85 -0.29 -8.89
N VAL A 144 -5.64 0.99 -9.14
CA VAL A 144 -6.49 2.09 -8.62
C VAL A 144 -7.92 1.93 -9.13
N ALA A 145 -8.12 1.64 -10.41
CA ALA A 145 -9.45 1.43 -10.99
C ALA A 145 -10.18 0.24 -10.35
N VAL A 146 -9.47 -0.87 -10.09
CA VAL A 146 -10.01 -2.05 -9.40
C VAL A 146 -10.47 -1.68 -7.98
N LEU A 147 -9.67 -0.93 -7.22
CA LEU A 147 -10.02 -0.50 -5.87
C LEU A 147 -11.24 0.43 -5.85
N VAL A 148 -11.26 1.44 -6.73
CA VAL A 148 -12.40 2.37 -6.85
C VAL A 148 -13.67 1.61 -7.21
N TYR A 149 -13.59 0.66 -8.15
CA TYR A 149 -14.72 -0.18 -8.53
C TYR A 149 -15.20 -1.07 -7.36
N ALA A 150 -14.27 -1.70 -6.63
CA ALA A 150 -14.59 -2.54 -5.49
C ALA A 150 -15.26 -1.76 -4.34
N TRP A 151 -14.95 -0.46 -4.24
CA TRP A 151 -15.44 0.41 -3.17
C TRP A 151 -16.71 1.20 -3.53
N ARG A 152 -17.28 1.01 -4.72
CA ARG A 152 -18.48 1.72 -5.15
C ARG A 152 -19.65 1.57 -4.15
N PRO A 153 -20.38 2.66 -3.84
CA PRO A 153 -21.62 2.59 -3.07
C PRO A 153 -22.60 1.68 -3.82
N GLY A 154 -22.94 0.52 -3.24
CA GLY A 154 -23.77 -0.52 -3.88
C GLY A 154 -23.15 -1.92 -3.91
N ALA A 155 -21.82 -2.04 -3.94
CA ALA A 155 -21.14 -3.33 -3.74
C ALA A 155 -21.18 -3.80 -2.26
N GLY A 156 -21.63 -2.92 -1.35
CA GLY A 156 -21.78 -3.16 0.08
C GLY A 156 -23.21 -3.48 0.55
N ALA A 157 -24.23 -3.40 -0.31
CA ALA A 157 -25.62 -3.70 0.07
C ALA A 157 -25.89 -5.20 0.37
N SER A 158 -24.85 -6.04 0.26
CA SER A 158 -24.85 -7.47 0.62
C SER A 158 -23.82 -7.79 1.72
N ARG A 159 -23.35 -6.77 2.47
CA ARG A 159 -22.45 -6.93 3.63
C ARG A 159 -23.20 -6.82 4.98
N LEU A 160 -24.51 -7.07 4.98
CA LEU A 160 -25.36 -7.34 6.15
C LEU A 160 -26.16 -8.62 5.87
#